data_AF-A0A356E6K3-F1
#
_entry.id   AF-A0A356E6K3-F1
#
_cell.length_a   1.000
_cell.length_b   1.000
_cell.length_c   1.000
_cell.angle_alpha   90.00
_cell.angle_beta   90.00
_cell.angle_gamma   90.00
#
_symmetry.space_group_name_H-M   'P 1'
#
loop_
_entity.id
_entity.type
_entity.pdbx_description
1 polymer ?
#
loop_
_entity_poly.entity_id
_entity_poly.type
_entity_poly.pdbx_seq_one_letter_code
_entity_poly.pdbx_strand_id
1 'polypeptide(L)'
;VSAQTWTDISRIVEQNDPYCRGILILGLDAPEEWFEAIFKASANAPLVKGFAVGRTIFGQPSAEWLAGKLNDQQLIEAVSERYRRLIKLWKNRFN
;
A
#
# COMPACT_ATOMS: atom_id res chain seq x y z
N VAL A 1 5.59 2.97 10.71
CA VAL A 1 6.14 4.34 10.55
C VAL A 1 5.11 5.30 11.13
N SER A 2 5.49 6.18 12.06
CA SER A 2 4.57 7.16 12.66
C SER A 2 4.50 8.46 11.84
N ALA A 3 3.56 9.34 12.15
CA ALA A 3 3.46 10.66 11.52
C ALA A 3 4.74 11.50 11.73
N GLN A 4 5.29 11.48 12.94
CA GLN A 4 6.56 12.17 13.24
C GLN A 4 7.71 11.60 12.40
N THR A 5 7.79 10.28 12.28
CA THR A 5 8.81 9.64 11.44
C THR A 5 8.67 10.05 9.97
N TRP A 6 7.45 10.23 9.46
CA TRP A 6 7.26 10.73 8.08
C TRP A 6 7.71 12.17 7.91
N THR A 7 7.51 13.04 8.91
CA THR A 7 8.09 14.39 8.93
C THR A 7 9.62 14.33 8.89
N ASP A 8 10.22 13.43 9.67
CA ASP A 8 11.67 13.27 9.72
C ASP A 8 12.26 12.76 8.40
N ILE A 9 11.62 11.75 7.81
CA ILE A 9 11.99 11.21 6.49
C ILE A 9 11.88 12.31 5.44
N SER A 10 10.77 13.07 5.42
CA SER A 10 10.54 14.11 4.41
C SER A 10 11.65 15.16 4.44
N ARG A 11 12.01 15.63 5.65
CA ARG A 11 13.10 16.59 5.84
C ARG A 11 14.43 16.07 5.31
N ILE A 12 14.78 14.81 5.62
CA ILE A 12 16.04 14.21 5.18
C ILE A 12 16.06 14.09 3.65
N VAL A 13 14.96 13.63 3.04
CA VAL A 13 14.86 13.50 1.58
C VAL A 13 15.01 14.86 0.91
N GLU A 14 14.31 15.90 1.38
CA GLU A 14 14.39 17.25 0.80
C GLU A 14 15.80 17.86 0.90
N GLN A 15 16.54 17.55 1.97
CA GLN A 15 17.92 18.04 2.17
C GLN A 15 18.94 17.34 1.26
N ASN A 16 18.71 16.07 0.91
CA ASN A 16 19.72 15.23 0.24
C ASN A 16 19.37 14.89 -1.21
N ASP A 17 18.10 15.03 -1.62
CA ASP A 17 17.64 14.72 -2.96
C ASP A 17 16.62 15.76 -3.46
N PRO A 18 17.09 16.86 -4.07
CA PRO A 18 16.20 17.89 -4.64
C PRO A 18 15.42 17.39 -5.86
N TYR A 19 15.74 16.22 -6.41
CA TYR A 19 15.07 15.62 -7.56
C TYR A 19 13.99 14.62 -7.16
N CYS A 20 13.87 14.26 -5.88
CA CYS A 20 12.79 13.40 -5.42
C CYS A 20 11.42 14.00 -5.77
N ARG A 21 10.54 13.20 -6.35
CA ARG A 21 9.17 13.59 -6.77
C ARG A 21 8.06 12.83 -6.05
N GLY A 22 8.42 11.88 -5.20
CA GLY A 22 7.46 11.15 -4.41
C GLY A 22 8.02 9.87 -3.82
N ILE A 23 7.35 9.42 -2.77
CA ILE A 23 7.60 8.18 -2.06
C ILE A 23 6.37 7.29 -2.23
N LEU A 24 6.61 6.02 -2.54
CA LEU A 24 5.58 4.98 -2.55
C LEU A 24 5.79 4.04 -1.35
N ILE A 25 4.72 3.78 -0.60
CA ILE A 25 4.75 2.80 0.49
C ILE A 25 4.72 1.39 -0.10
N LEU A 26 5.66 0.54 0.31
CA LEU A 26 5.71 -0.86 -0.09
C LEU A 26 4.94 -1.74 0.89
N GLY A 27 4.25 -2.75 0.37
CA GLY A 27 3.41 -3.63 1.18
C GLY A 27 4.12 -4.74 1.93
N LEU A 28 5.26 -5.24 1.44
CA LEU A 28 6.06 -6.31 2.07
C LEU A 28 5.27 -7.54 2.57
N ASP A 29 4.16 -7.89 1.92
CA ASP A 29 3.27 -9.00 2.33
C ASP A 29 2.57 -8.76 3.70
N ALA A 30 2.46 -7.50 4.11
CA ALA A 30 1.79 -7.08 5.33
C ALA A 30 0.28 -7.34 5.28
N PRO A 31 -0.37 -7.50 6.45
CA PRO A 31 -1.82 -7.63 6.55
C PRO A 31 -2.52 -6.28 6.30
N GLU A 32 -3.84 -6.32 6.06
CA GLU A 32 -4.62 -5.14 5.66
C GLU A 32 -4.62 -4.03 6.74
N GLU A 33 -4.66 -4.40 8.02
CA GLU A 33 -4.69 -3.47 9.15
C GLU A 33 -3.41 -2.63 9.24
N TRP A 34 -2.29 -3.20 8.78
CA TRP A 34 -1.01 -2.48 8.70
C TRP A 34 -1.09 -1.33 7.68
N PHE A 35 -1.78 -1.53 6.56
CA PHE A 35 -1.94 -0.49 5.53
C PHE A 35 -2.78 0.67 6.03
N GLU A 36 -3.86 0.40 6.76
CA GLU A 36 -4.68 1.47 7.34
C GLU A 36 -3.84 2.36 8.27
N ALA A 37 -3.09 1.75 9.19
CA ALA A 37 -2.26 2.47 10.14
C ALA A 37 -1.18 3.31 9.45
N ILE A 38 -0.45 2.73 8.48
CA ILE A 38 0.64 3.46 7.82
C ILE A 38 0.13 4.53 6.85
N PHE A 39 -1.01 4.31 6.18
CA PHE A 39 -1.63 5.33 5.34
C PHE A 39 -2.09 6.52 6.17
N LYS A 40 -2.80 6.29 7.29
CA LYS A 40 -3.18 7.35 8.23
C LYS A 40 -1.96 8.12 8.75
N ALA A 41 -0.90 7.42 9.14
CA ALA A 41 0.34 8.06 9.58
C ALA A 41 0.99 8.93 8.49
N SER A 42 0.81 8.57 7.21
CA SER A 42 1.37 9.30 6.07
C SER A 42 0.53 10.49 5.59
N ALA A 43 -0.67 10.71 6.15
CA ALA A 43 -1.64 11.69 5.63
C ALA A 43 -1.06 13.10 5.44
N ASN A 44 -0.25 13.56 6.39
CA ASN A 44 0.35 14.89 6.40
C ASN A 44 1.78 14.92 5.85
N ALA A 45 2.22 13.88 5.13
CA ALA A 45 3.56 13.80 4.53
C ALA A 45 3.46 14.04 3.01
N PRO A 46 3.71 15.27 2.51
CA PRO A 46 3.41 15.63 1.12
C PRO A 46 4.21 14.84 0.09
N LEU A 47 5.39 14.34 0.45
CA LEU A 47 6.21 13.49 -0.41
C LEU A 47 5.62 12.09 -0.58
N VAL A 48 4.73 11.60 0.29
CA VAL A 48 4.10 10.29 0.11
C VAL A 48 2.97 10.41 -0.91
N LYS A 49 3.14 9.76 -2.07
CA LYS A 49 2.23 9.89 -3.22
C LYS A 49 1.34 8.68 -3.47
N GLY A 50 1.63 7.55 -2.82
CA GLY A 50 0.86 6.34 -3.00
C GLY A 50 1.52 5.11 -2.39
N PHE A 51 1.16 3.96 -2.94
CA PHE A 51 1.66 2.66 -2.54
C PHE A 51 1.96 1.80 -3.75
N ALA A 52 2.87 0.84 -3.59
CA ALA A 52 3.11 -0.23 -4.54
C ALA A 52 3.05 -1.57 -3.79
N VAL A 53 2.01 -2.36 -4.06
CA VAL A 53 1.70 -3.57 -3.32
C VAL A 53 1.43 -4.70 -4.31
N GLY A 54 2.15 -5.81 -4.15
CA GLY A 54 2.05 -6.99 -4.99
C GLY A 54 1.44 -8.17 -4.25
N ARG A 55 2.27 -8.97 -3.57
CA ARG A 55 1.90 -10.26 -2.95
C ARG A 55 0.70 -10.19 -2.00
N THR A 56 0.50 -9.12 -1.25
CA THR A 56 -0.71 -8.92 -0.45
C THR A 56 -2.00 -8.99 -1.29
N ILE A 57 -1.99 -8.46 -2.52
CA ILE A 57 -3.15 -8.43 -3.41
C ILE A 57 -3.34 -9.78 -4.10
N PHE A 58 -2.31 -10.29 -4.77
CA PHE A 58 -2.46 -11.45 -5.65
C PHE A 58 -1.88 -12.76 -5.13
N GLY A 59 -0.99 -12.74 -4.13
CA GLY A 59 -0.17 -13.89 -3.74
C GLY A 59 -1.00 -15.13 -3.39
N GLN A 60 -1.84 -15.05 -2.36
CA GLN A 60 -2.68 -16.19 -1.95
C GLN A 60 -3.76 -16.55 -2.99
N PRO A 61 -4.50 -15.61 -3.62
CA PRO A 61 -5.43 -15.95 -4.70
C PRO A 61 -4.76 -16.67 -5.88
N SER A 62 -3.57 -16.23 -6.29
CA SER A 62 -2.80 -16.90 -7.34
C SER A 62 -2.37 -18.31 -6.93
N ALA A 63 -1.96 -18.51 -5.67
CA ALA A 63 -1.60 -19.83 -5.17
C ALA A 63 -2.80 -20.79 -5.16
N GLU A 64 -3.98 -20.32 -4.78
CA GLU A 64 -5.21 -21.12 -4.78
C GLU A 64 -5.70 -21.44 -6.19
N TRP A 65 -5.58 -20.50 -7.12
CA TRP A 65 -5.87 -20.72 -8.54
C TRP A 65 -4.93 -21.77 -9.15
N LEU A 66 -3.61 -21.67 -8.92
CA LEU A 66 -2.63 -22.69 -9.36
C LEU A 66 -2.89 -24.07 -8.75
N ALA A 67 -3.48 -24.13 -7.56
CA ALA A 67 -3.89 -25.38 -6.90
C ALA A 67 -5.26 -25.91 -7.38
N GLY A 68 -5.92 -25.24 -8.34
CA GLY A 68 -7.24 -25.62 -8.85
C GLY A 68 -8.39 -25.37 -7.87
N LYS A 69 -8.17 -24.60 -6.80
CA LYS A 69 -9.19 -24.26 -5.79
C LYS A 69 -10.05 -23.07 -6.23
N LEU A 70 -9.48 -22.17 -7.02
CA LEU A 70 -10.20 -21.06 -7.65
C LEU A 70 -10.24 -21.28 -9.16
N ASN A 71 -11.37 -20.93 -9.78
CA ASN A 71 -11.43 -20.69 -11.21
C ASN A 71 -10.98 -19.26 -11.57
N ASP A 72 -10.89 -18.96 -12.86
CA ASP A 72 -10.43 -17.67 -13.36
C ASP A 72 -11.28 -16.49 -12.85
N GLN A 73 -12.60 -16.66 -12.81
CA GLN A 73 -13.52 -15.62 -12.36
C GLN A 73 -13.32 -15.32 -10.86
N GLN A 74 -13.16 -16.36 -10.05
CA GLN A 74 -12.90 -16.22 -8.62
C GLN A 74 -11.55 -15.57 -8.34
N LEU A 75 -10.52 -15.87 -9.13
CA LEU A 75 -9.22 -15.18 -9.06
C LEU A 75 -9.37 -13.69 -9.35
N ILE A 76 -10.03 -13.34 -10.46
CA ILE A 76 -10.26 -11.95 -10.88
C ILE A 76 -11.00 -11.19 -9.78
N GLU A 77 -12.07 -11.76 -9.24
CA GLU A 77 -12.85 -11.17 -8.15
C GLU A 77 -12.00 -10.95 -6.90
N ALA A 78 -11.28 -11.98 -6.44
CA ALA A 78 -10.48 -11.90 -5.21
C ALA A 78 -9.37 -10.85 -5.30
N VAL A 79 -8.63 -10.80 -6.41
CA VAL A 79 -7.55 -9.82 -6.66
C VAL A 79 -8.14 -8.41 -6.75
N SER A 80 -9.23 -8.25 -7.50
CA SER A 80 -9.88 -6.94 -7.69
C SER A 80 -10.42 -6.39 -6.38
N GLU A 81 -11.07 -7.23 -5.56
CA GLU A 81 -11.60 -6.82 -4.26
C GLU A 81 -10.49 -6.35 -3.31
N ARG A 82 -9.41 -7.13 -3.19
CA ARG A 82 -8.24 -6.74 -2.38
C ARG A 82 -7.65 -5.40 -2.81
N TYR A 83 -7.53 -5.18 -4.11
CA TYR A 83 -7.02 -3.91 -4.61
C TYR A 83 -7.98 -2.75 -4.30
N ARG A 84 -9.29 -2.95 -4.47
CA ARG A 84 -10.31 -1.94 -4.11
C ARG A 84 -10.25 -1.56 -2.64
N ARG A 85 -10.05 -2.52 -1.73
CA ARG A 85 -9.91 -2.23 -0.30
C ARG A 85 -8.69 -1.38 0.01
N LEU A 86 -7.51 -1.69 -0.56
CA LEU A 86 -6.32 -0.85 -0.39
C LEU A 86 -6.50 0.56 -0.96
N ILE A 87 -7.17 0.70 -2.12
CA ILE A 87 -7.52 2.01 -2.68
C ILE A 87 -8.42 2.79 -1.71
N LYS A 88 -9.43 2.13 -1.12
CA LYS A 88 -10.34 2.75 -0.15
C LYS A 88 -9.57 3.23 1.08
N LEU A 89 -8.70 2.40 1.65
CA LEU A 89 -7.85 2.79 2.78
C LEU A 89 -6.97 3.99 2.43
N TRP A 90 -6.34 3.99 1.24
CA TRP A 90 -5.50 5.10 0.78
C TRP A 90 -6.29 6.41 0.60
N LYS A 91 -7.49 6.35 0.03
CA LYS A 91 -8.38 7.52 -0.12
C LYS A 91 -8.86 8.04 1.23
N ASN A 92 -9.09 7.14 2.18
CA ASN A 92 -9.54 7.47 3.54
C ASN A 92 -8.41 7.88 4.48
N ARG A 93 -7.16 7.99 4.01
CA ARG A 93 -6.01 8.26 4.89
C ARG A 93 -6.09 9.58 5.66
N PHE A 94 -6.92 10.52 5.21
CA PHE A 94 -7.14 11.82 5.85
C PHE A 94 -8.29 11.82 6.88
N ASN A 95 -9.00 10.70 7.02
CA ASN A 95 -10.14 10.54 7.92
C ASN A 95 -9.76 9.80 9.21
#